data_AF-A0A935Y316-F1
#
_entry.id   AF-A0A935Y316-F1
#
_cell.length_a   1.000
_cell.length_b   1.000
_cell.length_c   1.000
_cell.angle_alpha   90.00
_cell.angle_beta   90.00
_cell.angle_gamma   90.00
#
_symmetry.space_group_name_H-M   'P 1'
#
loop_
_entity.id
_entity.type
_entity.pdbx_description
1 polymer ?
#
loop_
_entity_poly.entity_id
_entity_poly.type
_entity_poly.pdbx_seq_one_letter_code
_entity_poly.pdbx_strand_id
1 'polypeptide(L)'
;MGKNEFCLYWISFLLIFSGLSMLSCRFSPNTYKEGEILYKTQCSGCHGDQAEGWANLYPSLQSEQLATDYRNNLACWIKFGKIYNTIDSNSRPSIVEMPAHSHLSDIEICNILNFLNSKIWQRSQFTLQEINLQLNSCEIKSKK
;
A
#
# COMPACT_ATOMS: atom_id res chain seq x y z
N MET A 1 29.80 -50.01 23.03
CA MET A 1 29.24 -48.64 22.92
C MET A 1 28.01 -48.53 23.81
N GLY A 2 28.00 -47.57 24.73
CA GLY A 2 27.02 -47.48 25.82
C GLY A 2 25.69 -46.86 25.38
N LYS A 3 24.57 -47.40 25.89
CA LYS A 3 23.18 -46.93 25.65
C LYS A 3 22.98 -45.42 25.96
N ASN A 4 23.88 -44.87 26.77
CA ASN A 4 23.91 -43.51 27.27
C ASN A 4 24.32 -42.51 26.16
N GLU A 5 25.22 -42.93 25.27
CA GLU A 5 25.68 -42.15 24.11
C GLU A 5 24.55 -41.95 23.10
N PHE A 6 23.72 -42.98 22.90
CA PHE A 6 22.59 -42.95 21.98
C PHE A 6 21.50 -41.97 22.43
N CYS A 7 21.29 -41.84 23.74
CA CYS A 7 20.28 -40.95 24.31
C CYS A 7 20.68 -39.46 24.15
N LEU A 8 21.97 -39.15 24.32
CA LEU A 8 22.49 -37.79 24.13
C LEU A 8 22.37 -37.34 22.67
N TYR A 9 22.65 -38.22 21.70
CA TYR A 9 22.48 -37.91 20.27
C TYR A 9 21.02 -37.64 19.89
N TRP A 10 20.05 -38.38 20.46
CA TRP A 10 18.63 -38.16 20.20
C TRP A 10 18.10 -36.85 20.78
N ILE A 11 18.56 -36.47 21.98
CA ILE A 11 18.21 -35.19 22.61
C ILE A 11 18.80 -34.01 21.81
N SER A 12 20.06 -34.12 21.38
CA SER A 12 20.67 -33.12 20.51
C SER A 12 19.98 -33.01 19.16
N PHE A 13 19.55 -34.13 18.55
CA PHE A 13 18.81 -34.12 17.29
C PHE A 13 17.43 -33.45 17.41
N LEU A 14 16.70 -33.70 18.51
CA LEU A 14 15.41 -33.04 18.79
C LEU A 14 15.55 -31.53 19.04
N LEU A 15 16.61 -31.10 19.73
CA LEU A 15 16.86 -29.67 19.96
C LEU A 15 17.25 -28.93 18.68
N ILE A 16 18.03 -29.56 17.79
CA ILE A 16 18.39 -29.00 16.49
C ILE A 16 17.17 -28.93 15.55
N PHE A 17 16.32 -29.95 15.55
CA PHE A 17 15.11 -29.99 14.72
C PHE A 17 14.05 -28.97 15.20
N SER A 18 13.90 -28.79 16.52
CA SER A 18 13.01 -27.77 17.10
C SER A 18 13.52 -26.34 16.86
N GLY A 19 14.83 -26.12 16.82
CA GLY A 19 15.42 -24.81 16.54
C GLY A 19 15.21 -24.35 15.09
N LEU A 20 15.19 -25.29 14.14
CA LEU A 20 15.03 -24.99 12.71
C LEU A 20 13.60 -24.55 12.35
N SER A 21 12.59 -25.04 13.07
CA SER A 21 11.18 -24.71 12.84
C SER A 21 10.81 -23.27 13.23
N MET A 22 11.59 -22.61 14.09
CA MET A 22 11.32 -21.22 14.50
C MET A 22 11.82 -20.17 13.50
N LEU A 23 12.65 -20.56 12.52
CA LEU A 23 13.21 -19.64 11.53
C LEU A 23 12.24 -19.32 10.39
N SER A 24 11.26 -20.19 10.13
CA SER A 24 10.31 -20.07 9.02
C SER A 24 9.25 -18.97 9.22
N CYS A 25 8.99 -18.57 10.45
CA CYS A 25 7.93 -17.58 10.77
C CYS A 25 8.40 -16.11 10.73
N ARG A 26 9.69 -15.84 10.45
CA ARG A 26 10.25 -14.48 10.58
C ARG A 26 10.60 -13.77 9.27
N PHE A 27 10.37 -14.39 8.11
CA PHE A 27 10.77 -13.81 6.83
C PHE A 27 9.63 -13.86 5.81
N SER A 28 8.63 -12.98 5.97
CA SER A 28 7.80 -12.56 4.85
C SER A 28 8.30 -11.18 4.41
N PRO A 29 9.05 -11.06 3.30
CA PRO A 29 9.57 -9.78 2.82
C PRO A 29 8.48 -8.84 2.29
N ASN A 30 7.21 -9.28 2.24
CA ASN A 30 6.13 -8.55 1.60
C ASN A 30 5.00 -8.23 2.60
N THR A 31 5.24 -7.22 3.44
CA THR A 31 4.38 -6.81 4.56
C THR A 31 2.98 -6.35 4.11
N TYR A 32 2.78 -6.04 2.82
CA TYR A 32 1.52 -5.49 2.28
C TYR A 32 1.02 -6.21 1.03
N LYS A 33 1.08 -7.55 1.03
CA LYS A 33 0.63 -8.37 -0.11
C LYS A 33 -0.83 -8.11 -0.51
N GLU A 34 -1.72 -7.91 0.47
CA GLU A 34 -3.13 -7.55 0.20
C GLU A 34 -3.24 -6.19 -0.47
N GLY A 35 -2.49 -5.19 0.01
CA GLY A 35 -2.42 -3.87 -0.59
C GLY A 35 -1.87 -3.89 -2.02
N GLU A 36 -0.90 -4.75 -2.31
CA GLU A 36 -0.36 -4.96 -3.66
C GLU A 36 -1.43 -5.50 -4.62
N ILE A 37 -2.20 -6.50 -4.19
CA ILE A 37 -3.29 -7.08 -5.00
C ILE A 37 -4.37 -6.04 -5.27
N LEU A 38 -4.77 -5.30 -4.24
CA LEU A 38 -5.75 -4.23 -4.38
C LEU A 38 -5.24 -3.12 -5.32
N TYR A 39 -3.99 -2.69 -5.19
CA TYR A 39 -3.41 -1.70 -6.09
C TYR A 39 -3.40 -2.17 -7.55
N LYS A 40 -2.93 -3.40 -7.81
CA LYS A 40 -2.89 -3.98 -9.16
C LYS A 40 -4.27 -4.13 -9.80
N THR A 41 -5.31 -4.37 -9.00
CA THR A 41 -6.66 -4.59 -9.52
C THR A 41 -7.48 -3.30 -9.64
N GLN A 42 -7.21 -2.31 -8.78
CA GLN A 42 -8.03 -1.10 -8.68
C GLN A 42 -7.33 0.16 -9.21
N CYS A 43 -6.01 0.19 -9.26
CA CYS A 43 -5.25 1.45 -9.45
C CYS A 43 -4.26 1.40 -10.62
N SER A 44 -3.57 0.27 -10.85
CA SER A 44 -2.45 0.21 -11.81
C SER A 44 -2.86 0.44 -13.26
N GLY A 45 -4.13 0.21 -13.62
CA GLY A 45 -4.64 0.51 -14.95
C GLY A 45 -4.42 1.98 -15.38
N CYS A 46 -4.51 2.92 -14.42
CA CYS A 46 -4.24 4.33 -14.66
C CYS A 46 -2.88 4.77 -14.10
N HIS A 47 -2.44 4.23 -12.97
CA HIS A 47 -1.20 4.69 -12.34
C HIS A 47 0.05 3.89 -12.75
N GLY A 48 -0.07 2.83 -13.53
CA GLY A 48 1.03 1.93 -13.89
C GLY A 48 1.31 0.88 -12.83
N ASP A 49 1.99 -0.21 -13.19
CA ASP A 49 2.28 -1.32 -12.27
C ASP A 49 3.35 -0.96 -11.22
N GLN A 50 4.19 0.02 -11.52
CA GLN A 50 5.18 0.61 -10.63
C GLN A 50 4.80 2.05 -10.22
N ALA A 51 3.54 2.44 -10.35
CA ALA A 51 3.07 3.80 -10.04
C ALA A 51 3.71 4.91 -10.90
N GLU A 52 4.28 4.57 -12.05
CA GLU A 52 4.97 5.47 -12.99
C GLU A 52 4.02 6.46 -13.70
N GLY A 53 2.73 6.16 -13.77
CA GLY A 53 1.75 6.91 -14.54
C GLY A 53 1.95 6.80 -16.05
N TRP A 54 1.18 7.57 -16.82
CA TRP A 54 1.22 7.56 -18.28
C TRP A 54 1.35 8.99 -18.82
N ALA A 55 2.59 9.46 -18.97
CA ALA A 55 2.92 10.77 -19.55
C ALA A 55 1.96 11.89 -19.09
N ASN A 56 1.22 12.50 -20.04
CA ASN A 56 0.29 13.60 -19.77
C ASN A 56 -1.16 13.15 -19.53
N LEU A 57 -1.43 11.84 -19.46
CA LEU A 57 -2.78 11.29 -19.31
C LEU A 57 -3.11 10.96 -17.86
N TYR A 58 -2.22 10.24 -17.17
CA TYR A 58 -2.43 9.83 -15.78
C TYR A 58 -1.18 10.08 -14.93
N PRO A 59 -1.34 10.66 -13.73
CA PRO A 59 -0.22 11.11 -12.94
C PRO A 59 0.57 9.94 -12.34
N SER A 60 1.88 10.12 -12.28
CA SER A 60 2.78 9.28 -11.49
C SER A 60 2.50 9.44 -10.00
N LEU A 61 2.57 8.33 -9.27
CA LEU A 61 2.54 8.30 -7.81
C LEU A 61 3.95 8.12 -7.21
N GLN A 62 5.01 8.13 -8.02
CA GLN A 62 6.39 7.88 -7.54
C GLN A 62 6.99 9.03 -6.73
N SER A 63 6.40 10.24 -6.80
CA SER A 63 6.87 11.38 -6.03
C SER A 63 6.66 11.16 -4.53
N GLU A 64 7.74 11.12 -3.75
CA GLU A 64 7.65 11.10 -2.28
C GLU A 64 6.99 12.37 -1.72
N GLN A 65 7.16 13.50 -2.41
CA GLN A 65 6.58 14.77 -2.00
C GLN A 65 5.05 14.72 -2.08
N LEU A 66 4.47 14.00 -3.05
CA LEU A 66 3.02 13.78 -3.13
C LEU A 66 2.48 13.13 -1.85
N ALA A 67 3.18 12.13 -1.32
CA ALA A 67 2.78 11.43 -0.10
C ALA A 67 2.89 12.30 1.16
N THR A 68 3.70 13.35 1.10
CA THR A 68 3.92 14.29 2.21
C THR A 68 2.88 15.40 2.14
N ASP A 69 2.79 16.09 1.01
CA ASP A 69 1.94 17.27 0.81
C ASP A 69 0.45 16.92 0.89
N TYR A 70 0.09 15.72 0.44
CA TYR A 70 -1.30 15.29 0.35
C TYR A 70 -1.67 14.14 1.27
N ARG A 71 -0.82 13.83 2.27
CA ARG A 71 -1.02 12.69 3.16
C ARG A 71 -2.44 12.60 3.71
N ASN A 72 -3.00 13.75 4.11
CA ASN A 72 -4.31 13.89 4.72
C ASN A 72 -5.49 13.87 3.73
N ASN A 73 -5.22 13.71 2.44
CA ASN A 73 -6.24 13.72 1.39
C ASN A 73 -6.33 12.42 0.60
N LEU A 74 -5.27 11.59 0.60
CA LEU A 74 -5.17 10.41 -0.26
C LEU A 74 -6.33 9.42 -0.06
N ALA A 75 -6.71 9.14 1.19
CA ALA A 75 -7.83 8.22 1.45
C ALA A 75 -9.13 8.73 0.87
N CYS A 76 -9.36 10.05 0.96
CA CYS A 76 -10.54 10.67 0.38
C CYS A 76 -10.56 10.54 -1.14
N TRP A 77 -9.44 10.85 -1.81
CA TRP A 77 -9.37 10.80 -3.27
C TRP A 77 -9.61 9.38 -3.80
N ILE A 78 -9.12 8.35 -3.09
CA ILE A 78 -9.43 6.96 -3.42
C ILE A 78 -10.93 6.69 -3.26
N LYS A 79 -11.52 7.05 -2.11
CA LYS A 79 -12.92 6.71 -1.79
C LYS A 79 -13.94 7.45 -2.65
N PHE A 80 -13.70 8.73 -2.91
CA PHE A 80 -14.68 9.65 -3.51
C PHE A 80 -14.28 10.20 -4.88
N GLY A 81 -13.08 9.85 -5.36
CA GLY A 81 -12.55 10.38 -6.61
C GLY A 81 -11.98 11.78 -6.47
N LYS A 82 -11.39 12.28 -7.56
CA LYS A 82 -10.84 13.63 -7.64
C LYS A 82 -10.76 14.10 -9.08
N ILE A 83 -11.16 15.35 -9.31
CA ILE A 83 -10.96 16.03 -10.60
C ILE A 83 -9.70 16.91 -10.52
N TYR A 84 -8.86 16.81 -11.54
CA TYR A 84 -7.67 17.61 -11.73
C TYR A 84 -7.84 18.46 -12.99
N ASN A 85 -7.60 19.77 -12.86
CA ASN A 85 -7.50 20.66 -14.00
C ASN A 85 -6.01 20.80 -14.34
N THR A 86 -5.56 20.24 -15.46
CA THR A 86 -4.20 20.46 -15.93
C THR A 86 -4.21 21.67 -16.84
N ILE A 87 -3.59 22.77 -16.40
CA ILE A 87 -3.27 23.92 -17.25
C ILE A 87 -1.78 23.78 -17.55
N ASP A 88 -1.46 23.09 -18.64
CA ASP A 88 -0.11 23.10 -19.18
C ASP A 88 0.00 24.29 -20.14
N SER A 89 1.10 25.04 -20.03
CA SER A 89 1.31 26.30 -20.76
C SER A 89 1.41 26.10 -22.27
N ASN A 90 1.59 24.87 -22.74
CA ASN A 90 1.73 24.51 -24.16
C ASN A 90 0.62 23.57 -24.68
N SER A 91 -0.41 23.25 -23.90
CA SER A 91 -1.50 22.36 -24.35
C SER A 91 -2.89 22.84 -23.90
N ARG A 92 -3.94 22.30 -24.52
CA ARG A 92 -5.33 22.68 -24.18
C ARG A 92 -5.63 22.24 -22.75
N PRO A 93 -6.37 23.03 -21.95
CA PRO A 93 -6.77 22.60 -20.62
C PRO A 93 -7.50 21.26 -20.71
N SER A 94 -6.96 20.24 -20.06
CA SER A 94 -7.56 18.91 -19.95
C SER A 94 -8.01 18.67 -18.51
N ILE A 95 -9.23 18.14 -18.39
CA ILE A 95 -9.77 17.67 -17.13
C ILE A 95 -9.42 16.20 -17.02
N VAL A 96 -8.60 15.85 -16.03
CA VAL A 96 -8.29 14.45 -15.70
C VAL A 96 -9.09 14.10 -14.46
N GLU A 97 -9.91 13.05 -14.54
CA GLU A 97 -10.70 12.56 -13.43
C GLU A 97 -10.14 11.24 -12.90
N MET A 98 -9.89 11.19 -11.60
CA MET A 98 -9.69 9.96 -10.84
C MET A 98 -11.07 9.49 -10.36
N PRO A 99 -11.58 8.32 -10.82
CA PRO A 99 -12.88 7.83 -10.43
C PRO A 99 -12.94 7.44 -8.95
N ALA A 100 -14.15 7.46 -8.38
CA ALA A 100 -14.39 7.06 -7.00
C ALA A 100 -14.37 5.53 -6.84
N HIS A 101 -13.56 5.01 -5.91
CA HIS A 101 -13.60 3.61 -5.48
C HIS A 101 -14.45 3.46 -4.22
N SER A 102 -15.74 3.82 -4.32
CA SER A 102 -16.66 3.87 -3.17
C SER A 102 -16.91 2.50 -2.52
N HIS A 103 -16.69 1.40 -3.25
CA HIS A 103 -16.82 0.03 -2.78
C HIS A 103 -15.70 -0.42 -1.85
N LEU A 104 -14.52 0.22 -1.90
CA LEU A 104 -13.39 -0.17 -1.05
C LEU A 104 -13.65 0.23 0.40
N SER A 105 -13.46 -0.71 1.32
CA SER A 105 -13.49 -0.46 2.76
C SER A 105 -12.30 0.38 3.21
N ASP A 106 -12.42 0.98 4.39
CA ASP A 106 -11.36 1.79 4.99
C ASP A 106 -10.08 0.99 5.23
N ILE A 107 -10.22 -0.32 5.53
CA ILE A 107 -9.10 -1.26 5.68
C ILE A 107 -8.42 -1.49 4.33
N GLU A 108 -9.18 -1.70 3.26
CA GLU A 108 -8.61 -1.89 1.91
C GLU A 108 -7.88 -0.63 1.43
N ILE A 109 -8.43 0.56 1.70
CA ILE A 109 -7.77 1.83 1.40
C ILE A 109 -6.48 1.97 2.21
N CYS A 110 -6.50 1.64 3.51
CA CYS A 110 -5.32 1.63 4.36
C CYS A 110 -4.23 0.70 3.80
N ASN A 111 -4.62 -0.51 3.36
CA ASN A 111 -3.71 -1.50 2.80
C ASN A 111 -3.09 -1.02 1.48
N ILE A 112 -3.86 -0.41 0.58
CA ILE A 112 -3.36 0.17 -0.68
C ILE A 112 -2.33 1.26 -0.37
N LEU A 113 -2.66 2.20 0.51
CA LEU A 113 -1.77 3.31 0.85
C LEU A 113 -0.49 2.82 1.53
N ASN A 114 -0.59 1.80 2.39
CA ASN A 114 0.59 1.21 3.01
C ASN A 114 1.44 0.39 2.04
N PHE A 115 0.85 -0.26 1.05
CA PHE A 115 1.60 -0.85 -0.06
C PHE A 115 2.42 0.22 -0.79
N LEU A 116 1.78 1.28 -1.29
CA LEU A 116 2.46 2.40 -1.96
C LEU A 116 3.55 3.01 -1.08
N ASN A 117 3.22 3.22 0.20
CA ASN A 117 4.16 3.76 1.16
C ASN A 117 5.38 2.86 1.37
N SER A 118 5.20 1.54 1.45
CA SER A 118 6.30 0.59 1.62
C SER A 118 7.17 0.46 0.37
N LYS A 119 6.56 0.54 -0.81
CA LYS A 119 7.19 0.22 -2.09
C LYS A 119 7.83 1.44 -2.76
N ILE A 120 7.30 2.64 -2.48
CA ILE A 120 7.60 3.86 -3.21
C ILE A 120 8.08 4.96 -2.26
N TRP A 121 7.23 5.37 -1.32
CA TRP A 121 7.46 6.61 -0.56
C TRP A 121 8.38 6.46 0.65
N GLN A 122 8.50 5.23 1.17
CA GLN A 122 9.30 4.84 2.32
C GLN A 122 9.04 5.72 3.57
N ARG A 123 7.76 6.06 3.84
CA ARG A 123 7.34 6.87 5.00
C ARG A 123 6.69 6.05 6.11
N SER A 124 6.22 6.74 7.15
CA SER A 124 5.42 6.14 8.21
C SER A 124 4.13 5.54 7.68
N GLN A 125 3.79 4.36 8.20
CA GLN A 125 2.58 3.63 7.85
C GLN A 125 1.33 4.46 8.17
N PHE A 126 0.34 4.38 7.29
CA PHE A 126 -1.00 4.88 7.57
C PHE A 126 -1.66 3.96 8.61
N THR A 127 -2.33 4.59 9.58
CA THR A 127 -3.15 3.86 10.55
C THR A 127 -4.62 3.89 10.14
N LEU A 128 -5.40 2.89 10.53
CA LEU A 128 -6.84 2.90 10.26
C LEU A 128 -7.53 4.14 10.86
N GLN A 129 -7.06 4.63 12.02
CA GLN A 129 -7.56 5.86 12.63
C GLN A 129 -7.29 7.08 11.73
N GLU A 130 -6.08 7.19 11.17
CA GLU A 130 -5.72 8.25 10.22
C GLU A 130 -6.63 8.22 9.00
N ILE A 131 -6.86 7.04 8.41
CA ILE A 131 -7.76 6.86 7.27
C ILE A 131 -9.19 7.30 7.62
N ASN A 132 -9.73 6.86 8.76
CA ASN A 132 -11.07 7.26 9.21
C ASN A 132 -11.20 8.78 9.37
N LEU A 133 -10.18 9.44 9.95
CA LEU A 133 -10.16 10.89 10.09
C LEU A 133 -10.22 11.59 8.73
N GLN A 134 -9.40 11.15 7.76
CA GLN A 134 -9.41 11.70 6.40
C GLN A 134 -10.77 11.53 5.70
N LEU A 135 -11.40 10.35 5.84
CA LEU A 135 -12.69 10.06 5.21
C LEU A 135 -13.84 10.84 5.86
N ASN A 136 -13.74 11.13 7.16
CA ASN A 136 -14.75 11.92 7.88
C ASN A 136 -14.63 13.41 7.60
N SER A 137 -13.42 13.94 7.48
CA SER A 137 -13.17 15.36 7.20
C SER A 137 -13.19 15.71 5.71
N CYS A 138 -13.49 14.75 4.82
CA CYS A 138 -13.33 15.04 3.41
C CYS A 138 -14.38 16.00 2.86
N GLU A 139 -13.92 17.18 2.43
CA GLU A 139 -14.71 18.22 1.79
C GLU A 139 -15.38 17.75 0.49
N ILE A 140 -14.83 16.75 -0.20
CA ILE A 140 -15.40 16.19 -1.44
C ILE A 140 -16.78 15.55 -1.18
N LYS A 141 -17.09 15.10 0.05
CA LYS A 141 -18.44 14.65 0.43
C LYS A 141 -19.52 15.72 0.22
N SER A 142 -19.16 17.01 0.30
CA SER A 142 -20.11 18.12 0.33
C SER A 142 -20.63 18.59 -1.04
N LYS A 143 -20.11 18.02 -2.14
CA LYS A 143 -20.45 18.44 -3.51
C LYS A 143 -21.39 17.48 -4.25
N LYS A 144 -22.04 16.57 -3.54
CA LYS A 144 -23.01 15.62 -4.13
C LYS A 144 -24.42 15.90 -3.63
#